data_AF-A0A2Z6RCH9-F1
#
_entry.id   AF-A0A2Z6RCH9-F1
#
_cell.length_a   1.000
_cell.length_b   1.000
_cell.length_c   1.000
_cell.angle_alpha   90.00
_cell.angle_beta   90.00
_cell.angle_gamma   90.00
#
_symmetry.space_group_name_H-M   'P 1'
#
loop_
_entity.id
_entity.type
_entity.pdbx_description
1 polymer ?
#
loop_
_entity_poly.entity_id
_entity_poly.type
_entity_poly.pdbx_seq_one_letter_code
_entity_poly.pdbx_strand_id
1 'polypeptide(L)'
;MEIETAKLEFNTLKSKNFKIIEPFRKLCRENETLVTRMMKNIEDRSSENLVELCSSIKRVTSMMEQRNGITQDLFILTNRLLKKAENSEALRGYRDWISYFCKAMKKELGANVWTDVQFAVYRKIRGEKLNYVHSEQECISRLTKVLEDIDMSLQDFELLILMKIKSNKEFHGDELETVAQAKERLQKFPGEMTCFKEPLLKLFNACDIWDRQL
;
A
#
# COMPACT_ATOMS: atom_id res chain seq x y z
N MET A 1 4.55 -18.29 1.82
CA MET A 1 5.44 -19.09 0.93
C MET A 1 5.45 -18.54 -0.49
N GLU A 2 4.29 -18.14 -1.02
CA GLU A 2 4.16 -17.57 -2.37
C GLU A 2 4.83 -16.19 -2.52
N ILE A 3 4.71 -15.29 -1.53
CA ILE A 3 5.31 -13.95 -1.59
C ILE A 3 6.84 -13.97 -1.63
N GLU A 4 7.48 -14.83 -0.83
CA GLU A 4 8.95 -14.98 -0.85
C GLU A 4 9.47 -15.50 -2.19
N THR A 5 8.72 -16.44 -2.80
CA THR A 5 9.02 -16.94 -4.14
C THR A 5 8.92 -15.81 -5.18
N ALA A 6 7.84 -15.02 -5.12
CA ALA A 6 7.65 -13.86 -6.01
C ALA A 6 8.76 -12.81 -5.87
N LYS A 7 9.27 -12.56 -4.65
CA LYS A 7 10.43 -11.67 -4.43
C LYS A 7 11.69 -12.18 -5.12
N LEU A 8 11.98 -13.47 -4.99
CA LEU A 8 13.17 -14.07 -5.57
C LEU A 8 13.13 -13.99 -7.11
N GLU A 9 11.98 -14.33 -7.70
CA GLU A 9 11.76 -14.22 -9.14
C GLU A 9 11.90 -12.77 -9.62
N PHE A 10 11.28 -11.84 -8.90
CA PHE A 10 11.34 -10.42 -9.21
C PHE A 10 12.77 -9.86 -9.17
N ASN A 11 13.56 -10.21 -8.15
CA ASN A 11 14.98 -9.84 -8.06
C ASN A 11 15.82 -10.47 -9.17
N THR A 12 15.50 -11.70 -9.56
CA THR A 12 16.13 -12.39 -10.69
C THR A 12 15.85 -11.65 -12.01
N LEU A 13 14.62 -11.20 -12.24
CA LEU A 13 14.25 -10.42 -13.43
C LEU A 13 14.97 -9.07 -13.49
N LYS A 14 15.08 -8.36 -12.36
CA LYS A 14 15.88 -7.14 -12.26
C LYS A 14 17.33 -7.36 -12.66
N SER A 15 17.96 -8.42 -12.11
CA SER A 15 19.34 -8.77 -12.44
C SER A 15 19.51 -9.09 -13.92
N LYS A 16 18.60 -9.89 -14.50
CA LYS A 16 18.61 -10.22 -15.93
C LYS A 16 18.47 -8.97 -16.81
N ASN A 17 17.57 -8.06 -16.47
CA ASN A 17 17.39 -6.80 -17.20
C ASN A 17 18.68 -5.95 -17.19
N PHE A 18 19.29 -5.79 -16.01
CA PHE A 18 20.55 -5.05 -15.87
C PHE A 18 21.68 -5.65 -16.72
N LYS A 19 21.79 -6.98 -16.77
CA LYS A 19 22.78 -7.70 -17.58
C LYS A 19 22.60 -7.52 -19.09
N ILE A 20 21.42 -7.08 -19.57
CA ILE A 20 21.15 -6.85 -21.00
C ILE A 20 21.39 -5.39 -21.38
N ILE A 21 20.97 -4.45 -20.54
CA ILE A 21 20.98 -3.02 -20.85
C ILE A 21 22.39 -2.46 -20.97
N GLU A 22 23.28 -2.81 -20.03
CA GLU A 22 24.64 -2.25 -20.03
C GLU A 22 25.46 -2.69 -21.25
N PRO A 23 25.49 -3.98 -21.63
CA PRO A 23 26.11 -4.41 -22.87
C PRO A 23 25.50 -3.75 -24.12
N PHE A 24 24.17 -3.62 -24.17
CA PHE A 24 23.51 -2.96 -25.31
C PHE A 24 23.94 -1.49 -25.45
N ARG A 25 23.95 -0.72 -24.35
CA ARG A 25 24.43 0.67 -24.34
C ARG A 25 25.88 0.80 -24.76
N LYS A 26 26.72 -0.17 -24.38
CA LYS A 26 28.12 -0.23 -24.82
C LYS A 26 28.21 -0.44 -26.33
N LEU A 27 27.47 -1.43 -26.87
CA LEU A 27 27.42 -1.72 -28.31
C LEU A 27 26.92 -0.53 -29.14
N CYS A 28 25.89 0.19 -28.69
CA CYS A 28 25.43 1.39 -29.39
C CYS A 28 26.53 2.48 -29.48
N ARG A 29 27.24 2.74 -28.38
CA ARG A 29 28.35 3.73 -28.36
C ARG A 29 29.52 3.30 -29.27
N GLU A 30 29.85 2.02 -29.28
CA GLU A 30 30.88 1.47 -30.17
C GLU A 30 30.47 1.62 -31.65
N ASN A 31 29.21 1.33 -31.99
CA ASN A 31 28.68 1.50 -33.34
C ASN A 31 28.65 2.96 -33.79
N GLU A 32 28.22 3.89 -32.94
CA GLU A 32 28.25 5.33 -33.25
C GLU A 32 29.67 5.81 -33.56
N THR A 33 30.66 5.34 -32.79
CA THR A 33 32.08 5.65 -33.00
C THR A 33 32.60 5.08 -34.32
N LEU A 34 32.21 3.85 -34.67
CA LEU A 34 32.56 3.21 -35.94
C LEU A 34 32.00 3.97 -37.14
N VAL A 35 30.69 4.30 -37.12
CA VAL A 35 30.06 5.03 -38.22
C VAL A 35 30.68 6.42 -38.37
N THR A 36 30.94 7.13 -37.27
CA THR A 36 31.62 8.43 -37.31
C THR A 36 33.01 8.35 -37.95
N ARG A 37 33.77 7.27 -37.70
CA ARG A 37 35.07 7.04 -38.35
C ARG A 37 34.93 6.76 -39.84
N MET A 38 33.91 5.99 -40.25
CA MET A 38 33.65 5.71 -41.67
C MET A 38 33.28 6.98 -42.44
N MET A 39 32.42 7.84 -41.87
CA MET A 39 31.99 9.09 -42.51
C MET A 39 33.16 10.05 -42.81
N LYS A 40 34.23 10.03 -42.01
CA LYS A 40 35.42 10.87 -42.24
C LYS A 40 36.28 10.43 -43.42
N ASN A 41 36.08 9.21 -43.93
CA ASN A 41 37.00 8.55 -44.85
C ASN A 41 36.39 8.25 -46.24
N ILE A 42 35.20 8.76 -46.59
CA ILE A 42 34.50 8.40 -47.85
C ILE A 42 33.93 9.62 -48.60
N GLU A 43 33.94 9.57 -49.94
CA GLU A 43 33.32 10.53 -50.87
C GLU A 43 31.78 10.41 -51.01
N ASP A 44 31.19 11.50 -51.50
CA ASP A 44 29.81 12.02 -51.35
C ASP A 44 28.62 11.03 -51.37
N ARG A 45 28.58 9.98 -52.21
CA ARG A 45 27.38 9.09 -52.27
C ARG A 45 27.27 8.06 -51.15
N SER A 46 28.40 7.64 -50.57
CA SER A 46 28.37 6.75 -49.40
C SER A 46 28.06 7.51 -48.11
N SER A 47 28.09 8.85 -48.17
CA SER A 47 27.73 9.74 -47.06
C SER A 47 26.25 9.58 -46.69
N GLU A 48 25.34 9.58 -47.67
CA GLU A 48 23.88 9.52 -47.43
C GLU A 48 23.46 8.23 -46.71
N ASN A 49 23.93 7.07 -47.17
CA ASN A 49 23.66 5.78 -46.53
C ASN A 49 24.20 5.71 -45.09
N LEU A 50 25.36 6.34 -44.82
CA LEU A 50 25.94 6.40 -43.47
C LEU A 50 25.17 7.37 -42.55
N VAL A 51 24.66 8.48 -43.10
CA VAL A 51 23.76 9.39 -42.39
C VAL A 51 22.49 8.65 -41.97
N GLU A 52 21.87 7.91 -42.89
CA GLU A 52 20.66 7.13 -42.61
C GLU A 52 20.93 6.04 -41.55
N LEU A 53 22.06 5.34 -41.63
CA LEU A 53 22.49 4.36 -40.62
C LEU A 53 22.68 5.01 -39.25
N CYS A 54 23.34 6.17 -39.18
CA CYS A 54 23.49 6.94 -37.94
C CYS A 54 22.13 7.33 -37.34
N SER A 55 21.18 7.78 -38.18
CA SER A 55 19.83 8.12 -37.72
C SER A 55 19.10 6.89 -37.16
N SER A 56 19.27 5.74 -37.81
CA SER A 56 18.67 4.47 -37.40
C SER A 56 19.23 3.97 -36.08
N ILE A 57 20.56 4.08 -35.87
CA ILE A 57 21.21 3.75 -34.58
C ILE A 57 20.65 4.64 -33.48
N LYS A 58 20.57 5.96 -33.69
CA LYS A 58 20.00 6.90 -32.70
C LYS A 58 18.55 6.55 -32.36
N ARG A 59 17.73 6.22 -33.36
CA ARG A 59 16.34 5.80 -33.16
C ARG A 59 16.25 4.53 -32.31
N VAL A 60 17.05 3.52 -32.62
CA VAL A 60 17.10 2.25 -31.87
C VAL A 60 17.58 2.48 -30.44
N THR A 61 18.62 3.29 -30.23
CA THR A 61 19.10 3.67 -28.89
C THR A 61 18.00 4.36 -28.09
N SER A 62 17.32 5.36 -28.68
CA SER A 62 16.22 6.07 -28.03
C SER A 62 15.06 5.15 -27.67
N MET A 63 14.64 4.26 -28.57
CA MET A 63 13.59 3.26 -28.30
C MET A 63 13.98 2.33 -27.15
N MET A 64 15.24 1.92 -27.06
CA MET A 64 15.71 1.06 -25.97
C MET A 64 15.77 1.82 -24.63
N GLU A 65 16.17 3.08 -24.63
CA GLU A 65 16.16 3.93 -23.43
C GLU A 65 14.73 4.11 -22.91
N GLN A 66 13.77 4.38 -23.79
CA GLN A 66 12.35 4.45 -23.44
C GLN A 66 11.86 3.12 -22.87
N ARG A 67 12.17 1.99 -23.52
CA ARG A 67 11.82 0.65 -23.03
C ARG A 67 12.42 0.36 -21.66
N ASN A 68 13.68 0.75 -21.42
CA ASN A 68 14.29 0.61 -20.11
C ASN A 68 13.57 1.49 -19.07
N GLY A 69 13.20 2.72 -19.41
CA GLY A 69 12.38 3.59 -18.55
C GLY A 69 11.09 2.89 -18.12
N ILE A 70 10.30 2.40 -19.08
CA ILE A 70 9.08 1.62 -18.82
C ILE A 70 9.37 0.41 -17.92
N THR A 71 10.47 -0.30 -18.16
CA THR A 71 10.85 -1.47 -17.38
C THR A 71 11.19 -1.10 -15.92
N GLN A 72 11.87 0.02 -15.70
CA GLN A 72 12.16 0.51 -14.35
C GLN A 72 10.87 0.95 -13.64
N ASP A 73 9.96 1.62 -14.34
CA ASP A 73 8.66 2.00 -13.79
C ASP A 73 7.83 0.77 -13.39
N LEU A 74 7.83 -0.27 -14.23
CA LEU A 74 7.21 -1.56 -13.93
C LEU A 74 7.86 -2.21 -12.69
N PHE A 75 9.18 -2.15 -12.56
CA PHE A 75 9.86 -2.63 -11.36
C PHE A 75 9.48 -1.83 -10.11
N ILE A 76 9.37 -0.51 -10.20
CA ILE A 76 8.93 0.32 -9.07
C ILE A 76 7.50 -0.05 -8.66
N LEU A 77 6.59 -0.16 -9.64
CA LEU A 77 5.20 -0.53 -9.40
C LEU A 77 5.08 -1.92 -8.78
N THR A 78 5.79 -2.91 -9.34
CA THR A 78 5.78 -4.29 -8.84
C THR A 78 6.32 -4.35 -7.41
N ASN A 79 7.39 -3.61 -7.10
CA ASN A 79 7.89 -3.50 -5.73
C ASN A 79 6.86 -2.93 -4.75
N ARG A 80 6.10 -1.91 -5.17
CA ARG A 80 5.02 -1.33 -4.34
C ARG A 80 3.91 -2.34 -4.09
N LEU A 81 3.50 -3.07 -5.14
CA LEU A 81 2.48 -4.12 -5.03
C LEU A 81 2.93 -5.28 -4.14
N LEU A 82 4.20 -5.69 -4.25
CA LEU A 82 4.75 -6.77 -3.44
C LEU A 82 4.78 -6.39 -1.95
N LYS A 83 5.24 -5.17 -1.63
CA LYS A 83 5.17 -4.63 -0.26
C LYS A 83 3.74 -4.56 0.27
N LYS A 84 2.79 -4.13 -0.56
CA LYS A 84 1.37 -4.10 -0.20
C LYS A 84 0.84 -5.51 0.07
N ALA A 85 1.22 -6.49 -0.75
CA ALA A 85 0.84 -7.89 -0.56
C ALA A 85 1.44 -8.48 0.74
N GLU A 86 2.72 -8.23 1.01
CA GLU A 86 3.39 -8.63 2.27
C GLU A 86 2.67 -8.06 3.49
N ASN A 87 2.44 -6.75 3.49
CA ASN A 87 1.73 -6.08 4.56
C ASN A 87 0.32 -6.64 4.72
N SER A 88 -0.40 -6.87 3.63
CA SER A 88 -1.75 -7.44 3.65
C SER A 88 -1.76 -8.86 4.23
N GLU A 89 -0.83 -9.73 3.82
CA GLU A 89 -0.73 -11.11 4.32
C GLU A 89 -0.47 -11.10 5.84
N ALA A 90 0.49 -10.30 6.30
CA ALA A 90 0.78 -10.15 7.73
C ALA A 90 -0.43 -9.58 8.49
N LEU A 91 -1.03 -8.49 8.00
CA LEU A 91 -2.11 -7.79 8.70
C LEU A 91 -3.40 -8.62 8.76
N ARG A 92 -3.74 -9.38 7.71
CA ARG A 92 -5.00 -10.14 7.63
C ARG A 92 -5.13 -11.16 8.76
N GLY A 93 -4.13 -12.00 8.96
CA GLY A 93 -4.18 -13.08 9.95
C GLY A 93 -4.24 -12.53 11.38
N TYR A 94 -3.36 -11.59 11.71
CA TYR A 94 -3.27 -11.07 13.07
C TYR A 94 -4.43 -10.13 13.44
N ARG A 95 -5.05 -9.43 12.48
CA ARG A 95 -6.22 -8.56 12.76
C ARG A 95 -7.37 -9.34 13.40
N ASP A 96 -7.61 -10.55 12.95
CA ASP A 96 -8.72 -11.37 13.45
C ASP A 96 -8.41 -11.86 14.88
N TRP A 97 -7.15 -12.24 15.17
CA TRP A 97 -6.68 -12.55 16.52
C TRP A 97 -6.75 -11.35 17.47
N ILE A 98 -6.35 -10.16 17.02
CA ILE A 98 -6.50 -8.92 17.81
C ILE A 98 -7.97 -8.66 18.11
N SER A 99 -8.87 -8.90 17.15
CA SER A 99 -10.30 -8.73 17.35
C SER A 99 -10.87 -9.73 18.34
N TYR A 100 -10.40 -10.98 18.33
CA TYR A 100 -10.73 -11.97 19.35
C TYR A 100 -10.22 -11.55 20.73
N PHE A 101 -8.96 -11.11 20.81
CA PHE A 101 -8.36 -10.61 22.05
C PHE A 101 -9.13 -9.41 22.63
N CYS A 102 -9.52 -8.43 21.82
CA CYS A 102 -10.36 -7.31 22.28
C CYS A 102 -11.71 -7.77 22.85
N LYS A 103 -12.32 -8.84 22.31
CA LYS A 103 -13.56 -9.40 22.86
C LYS A 103 -13.32 -10.03 24.23
N ALA A 104 -12.20 -10.72 24.41
CA ALA A 104 -11.80 -11.25 25.72
C ALA A 104 -11.58 -10.10 26.72
N MET A 105 -10.83 -9.07 26.32
CA MET A 105 -10.63 -7.87 27.15
C MET A 105 -11.93 -7.18 27.56
N LYS A 106 -12.90 -7.09 26.65
CA LYS A 106 -14.23 -6.56 26.96
C LYS A 106 -14.94 -7.36 28.05
N LYS A 107 -14.77 -8.70 28.04
CA LYS A 107 -15.34 -9.59 29.05
C LYS A 107 -14.68 -9.35 30.41
N GLU A 108 -13.36 -9.28 30.47
CA GLU A 108 -12.59 -9.10 31.72
C GLU A 108 -12.81 -7.71 32.34
N LEU A 109 -12.85 -6.65 31.52
CA LEU A 109 -13.02 -5.27 32.02
C LEU A 109 -14.48 -4.90 32.32
N GLY A 110 -15.42 -5.61 31.71
CA GLY A 110 -16.83 -5.23 31.66
C GLY A 110 -17.15 -4.20 30.57
N ALA A 111 -18.38 -4.22 30.06
CA ALA A 111 -18.75 -3.52 28.83
C ALA A 111 -18.59 -2.00 28.89
N ASN A 112 -18.93 -1.37 30.02
CA ASN A 112 -18.86 0.08 30.19
C ASN A 112 -17.41 0.57 30.16
N VAL A 113 -16.57 -0.05 30.98
CA VAL A 113 -15.13 0.29 31.11
C VAL A 113 -14.40 0.01 29.82
N TRP A 114 -14.73 -1.10 29.16
CA TRP A 114 -14.19 -1.38 27.83
C TRP A 114 -14.53 -0.29 26.81
N THR A 115 -15.72 0.29 26.87
CA THR A 115 -16.11 1.37 25.96
C THR A 115 -15.23 2.61 26.16
N ASP A 116 -14.97 2.98 27.41
CA ASP A 116 -14.08 4.10 27.75
C ASP A 116 -12.63 3.83 27.35
N VAL A 117 -12.14 2.62 27.63
CA VAL A 117 -10.80 2.16 27.22
C VAL A 117 -10.66 2.21 25.70
N GLN A 118 -11.63 1.67 24.97
CA GLN A 118 -11.60 1.65 23.52
C GLN A 118 -11.56 3.07 22.96
N PHE A 119 -12.37 3.99 23.51
CA PHE A 119 -12.34 5.39 23.10
C PHE A 119 -10.97 6.03 23.37
N ALA A 120 -10.43 5.89 24.59
CA ALA A 120 -9.17 6.49 25.01
C ALA A 120 -7.99 6.03 24.14
N VAL A 121 -7.88 4.71 23.92
CA VAL A 121 -6.79 4.10 23.14
C VAL A 121 -6.90 4.50 21.67
N TYR A 122 -8.10 4.46 21.07
CA TYR A 122 -8.27 4.88 19.67
C TYR A 122 -8.02 6.38 19.49
N ARG A 123 -8.45 7.23 20.43
CA ARG A 123 -8.17 8.67 20.41
C ARG A 123 -6.65 8.92 20.45
N LYS A 124 -5.94 8.26 21.37
CA LYS A 124 -4.48 8.38 21.49
C LYS A 124 -3.79 7.98 20.18
N ILE A 125 -4.10 6.79 19.67
CA ILE A 125 -3.42 6.23 18.50
C ILE A 125 -3.77 6.99 17.22
N ARG A 126 -5.06 7.24 16.95
CA ARG A 126 -5.49 7.96 15.73
C ARG A 126 -5.08 9.43 15.74
N GLY A 127 -5.06 10.05 16.91
CA GLY A 127 -4.64 11.43 17.10
C GLY A 127 -3.14 11.62 17.30
N GLU A 128 -2.34 10.55 17.19
CA GLU A 128 -0.89 10.51 17.43
C GLU A 128 -0.48 11.22 18.72
N LYS A 129 -1.28 11.05 19.78
CA LYS A 129 -1.07 11.70 21.07
C LYS A 129 -0.07 10.92 21.90
N LEU A 130 0.83 11.63 22.57
CA LEU A 130 1.81 11.03 23.48
C LEU A 130 1.14 10.40 24.71
N ASN A 131 0.13 11.06 25.28
CA ASN A 131 -0.46 10.69 26.57
C ASN A 131 -2.00 10.59 26.53
N TYR A 132 -2.52 9.80 27.46
CA TYR A 132 -3.94 9.80 27.84
C TYR A 132 -4.29 11.08 28.59
N VAL A 133 -5.53 11.56 28.46
CA VAL A 133 -6.00 12.72 29.23
C VAL A 133 -6.39 12.29 30.64
N HIS A 134 -6.48 13.25 31.57
CA HIS A 134 -6.74 12.95 32.98
C HIS A 134 -8.03 12.15 33.20
N SER A 135 -9.10 12.48 32.46
CA SER A 135 -10.38 11.76 32.53
C SER A 135 -10.32 10.30 32.06
N GLU A 136 -9.25 9.89 31.36
CA GLU A 136 -9.07 8.52 30.88
C GLU A 136 -8.21 7.68 31.86
N GLN A 137 -7.60 8.29 32.87
CA GLN A 137 -6.63 7.60 33.72
C GLN A 137 -7.23 6.43 34.49
N GLU A 138 -8.49 6.54 34.95
CA GLU A 138 -9.15 5.47 35.67
C GLU A 138 -9.34 4.22 34.79
N CYS A 139 -9.92 4.39 33.59
CA CYS A 139 -10.19 3.28 32.69
C CYS A 139 -8.89 2.66 32.16
N ILE A 140 -7.87 3.48 31.87
CA ILE A 140 -6.55 2.99 31.46
C ILE A 140 -5.84 2.26 32.59
N SER A 141 -5.93 2.72 33.84
CA SER A 141 -5.36 2.00 34.99
C SER A 141 -5.98 0.62 35.17
N ARG A 142 -7.29 0.49 34.90
CA ARG A 142 -7.98 -0.80 34.92
C ARG A 142 -7.53 -1.71 33.79
N LEU A 143 -7.37 -1.17 32.57
CA LEU A 143 -6.79 -1.91 31.45
C LEU A 143 -5.39 -2.43 31.81
N THR A 144 -4.51 -1.56 32.32
CA THR A 144 -3.13 -1.93 32.67
C THR A 144 -3.08 -3.10 33.64
N LYS A 145 -3.90 -3.11 34.69
CA LYS A 145 -3.95 -4.23 35.65
C LYS A 145 -4.32 -5.56 35.00
N VAL A 146 -5.32 -5.57 34.11
CA VAL A 146 -5.71 -6.79 33.40
C VAL A 146 -4.63 -7.25 32.42
N LEU A 147 -3.89 -6.31 31.82
CA LEU A 147 -2.77 -6.64 30.93
C LEU A 147 -1.57 -7.20 31.70
N GLU A 148 -1.29 -6.69 32.91
CA GLU A 148 -0.24 -7.20 33.79
C GLU A 148 -0.45 -8.69 34.14
N ASP A 149 -1.72 -9.11 34.36
CA ASP A 149 -2.07 -10.51 34.65
C ASP A 149 -1.70 -11.49 33.53
N ILE A 150 -1.49 -10.99 32.31
CA ILE A 150 -1.11 -11.78 31.12
C ILE A 150 0.27 -11.40 30.57
N ASP A 151 1.10 -10.73 31.37
CA ASP A 151 2.45 -10.27 31.01
C ASP A 151 2.47 -9.42 29.72
N MET A 152 1.47 -8.54 29.57
CA MET A 152 1.36 -7.60 28.46
C MET A 152 1.47 -6.18 28.98
N SER A 153 2.27 -5.33 28.33
CA SER A 153 2.31 -3.92 28.65
C SER A 153 1.17 -3.16 27.95
N LEU A 154 0.81 -1.99 28.49
CA LEU A 154 -0.09 -1.06 27.81
C LEU A 154 0.45 -0.67 26.41
N GLN A 155 1.77 -0.57 26.26
CA GLN A 155 2.41 -0.25 24.98
C GLN A 155 2.22 -1.38 23.96
N ASP A 156 2.34 -2.64 24.38
CA ASP A 156 2.08 -3.80 23.50
C ASP A 156 0.64 -3.79 23.02
N PHE A 157 -0.31 -3.54 23.93
CA PHE A 157 -1.71 -3.41 23.57
C PHE A 157 -1.96 -2.27 22.57
N GLU A 158 -1.36 -1.10 22.79
CA GLU A 158 -1.42 0.03 21.86
C GLU A 158 -0.89 -0.35 20.46
N LEU A 159 0.21 -1.10 20.39
CA LEU A 159 0.77 -1.60 19.12
C LEU A 159 -0.20 -2.56 18.41
N LEU A 160 -0.91 -3.43 19.14
CA LEU A 160 -1.94 -4.30 18.56
C LEU A 160 -3.10 -3.48 17.98
N ILE A 161 -3.56 -2.45 18.68
CA ILE A 161 -4.62 -1.56 18.17
C ILE A 161 -4.13 -0.75 16.96
N LEU A 162 -2.89 -0.24 16.99
CA LEU A 162 -2.28 0.45 15.85
C LEU A 162 -2.19 -0.48 14.63
N MET A 163 -1.79 -1.74 14.82
CA MET A 163 -1.75 -2.74 13.75
C MET A 163 -3.14 -2.96 13.14
N LYS A 164 -4.19 -3.06 13.97
CA LYS A 164 -5.57 -3.19 13.51
C LYS A 164 -6.04 -1.95 12.74
N ILE A 165 -5.68 -0.75 13.17
CA ILE A 165 -5.97 0.50 12.44
C ILE A 165 -5.25 0.53 11.09
N LYS A 166 -3.96 0.19 11.06
CA LYS A 166 -3.18 0.10 9.81
C LYS A 166 -3.74 -0.94 8.85
N SER A 167 -4.17 -2.09 9.37
CA SER A 167 -4.87 -3.12 8.58
C SER A 167 -6.12 -2.55 7.91
N ASN A 168 -6.99 -1.88 8.67
CA ASN A 168 -8.17 -1.26 8.09
C ASN A 168 -7.82 -0.24 7.01
N LYS A 169 -6.79 0.60 7.21
CA LYS A 169 -6.31 1.55 6.19
C LYS A 169 -5.78 0.85 4.94
N GLU A 170 -5.00 -0.21 5.08
CA GLU A 170 -4.40 -0.95 3.96
C GLU A 170 -5.46 -1.65 3.10
N PHE A 171 -6.48 -2.24 3.73
CA PHE A 171 -7.54 -2.99 3.05
C PHE A 171 -8.69 -2.12 2.54
N HIS A 172 -9.00 -1.02 3.23
CA HIS A 172 -10.19 -0.20 2.95
C HIS A 172 -9.87 1.24 2.51
N GLY A 173 -8.60 1.66 2.53
CA GLY A 173 -8.17 3.02 2.22
C GLY A 173 -8.08 3.93 3.45
N ASP A 174 -7.43 5.09 3.28
CA ASP A 174 -7.18 6.07 4.36
C ASP A 174 -8.43 6.87 4.76
N GLU A 175 -9.49 6.81 3.97
CA GLU A 175 -10.73 7.52 4.26
C GLU A 175 -11.64 6.66 5.13
N LEU A 176 -11.90 7.15 6.34
CA LEU A 176 -13.21 6.93 6.95
C LEU A 176 -14.23 7.51 5.97
N GLU A 177 -14.73 6.68 5.07
CA GLU A 177 -15.77 7.04 4.13
C GLU A 177 -16.91 7.69 4.91
N THR A 178 -17.16 8.97 4.65
CA THR A 178 -18.28 9.68 5.25
C THR A 178 -19.59 9.06 4.79
N VAL A 179 -20.68 9.24 5.55
CA VAL A 179 -22.02 8.80 5.13
C VAL A 179 -22.37 9.33 3.73
N ALA A 180 -21.96 10.56 3.41
CA ALA A 180 -22.14 11.16 2.09
C ALA A 180 -21.40 10.40 0.98
N GLN A 181 -20.11 10.10 1.18
CA GLN A 181 -19.30 9.33 0.23
C GLN A 181 -19.84 7.89 0.06
N ALA A 182 -20.27 7.26 1.16
CA ALA A 182 -20.87 5.93 1.13
C ALA A 182 -22.20 5.89 0.34
N LYS A 183 -23.03 6.92 0.48
CA LYS A 183 -24.26 7.10 -0.32
C LYS A 183 -23.97 7.30 -1.81
N GLU A 184 -22.94 8.06 -2.16
CA GLU A 184 -22.53 8.25 -3.56
C GLU A 184 -22.08 6.92 -4.18
N ARG A 185 -21.27 6.14 -3.44
CA ARG A 185 -20.83 4.80 -3.89
C ARG A 185 -21.99 3.83 -4.05
N LEU A 186 -23.00 3.92 -3.20
CA LEU A 186 -24.23 3.13 -3.32
C LEU A 186 -25.00 3.40 -4.64
N GLN A 187 -24.76 4.53 -5.32
CA GLN A 187 -25.34 4.76 -6.65
C GLN A 187 -24.70 3.92 -7.74
N LYS A 188 -23.43 3.54 -7.57
CA LYS A 188 -22.64 2.71 -8.49
C LYS A 188 -22.63 1.23 -8.08
N PHE A 189 -23.64 0.78 -7.34
CA PHE A 189 -23.67 -0.57 -6.78
C PHE A 189 -23.78 -1.64 -7.89
N PRO A 190 -23.04 -2.76 -7.78
CA PRO A 190 -23.08 -3.81 -8.80
C PRO A 190 -24.49 -4.39 -8.97
N GLY A 191 -24.90 -4.64 -10.22
CA GLY A 191 -26.25 -5.14 -10.55
C GLY A 191 -26.61 -6.45 -9.83
N GLU A 192 -25.65 -7.34 -9.66
CA GLU A 192 -25.82 -8.62 -8.95
C GLU A 192 -26.14 -8.44 -7.45
N MET A 193 -25.85 -7.27 -6.87
CA MET A 193 -26.03 -6.96 -5.45
C MET A 193 -27.14 -5.93 -5.19
N THR A 194 -27.97 -5.62 -6.19
CA THR A 194 -28.97 -4.54 -6.11
C THR A 194 -29.98 -4.74 -4.97
N CYS A 195 -30.23 -5.99 -4.55
CA CYS A 195 -31.11 -6.30 -3.43
C CYS A 195 -30.67 -5.68 -2.09
N PHE A 196 -29.38 -5.37 -1.92
CA PHE A 196 -28.85 -4.71 -0.72
C PHE A 196 -28.97 -3.18 -0.77
N LYS A 197 -29.29 -2.58 -1.94
CA LYS A 197 -29.30 -1.13 -2.11
C LYS A 197 -30.31 -0.43 -1.19
N GLU A 198 -31.53 -0.95 -1.12
CA GLU A 198 -32.58 -0.36 -0.31
C GLU A 198 -32.34 -0.52 1.21
N PRO A 199 -31.95 -1.71 1.74
CA PRO A 199 -31.53 -1.83 3.13
C PRO A 199 -30.38 -0.90 3.53
N LEU A 200 -29.36 -0.74 2.67
CA LEU A 200 -28.22 0.15 2.93
C LEU A 200 -28.64 1.62 2.95
N LEU A 201 -29.57 2.03 2.08
CA LEU A 201 -30.11 3.39 2.10
C LEU A 201 -30.87 3.68 3.41
N LYS A 202 -31.67 2.71 3.89
CA LYS A 202 -32.37 2.81 5.18
C LYS A 202 -31.38 2.95 6.34
N LEU A 203 -30.28 2.19 6.32
CA LEU A 203 -29.20 2.30 7.29
C LEU A 203 -28.60 3.72 7.31
N PHE A 204 -28.25 4.27 6.14
CA PHE A 204 -27.66 5.60 6.10
C PHE A 204 -28.62 6.70 6.55
N ASN A 205 -29.92 6.57 6.27
CA ASN A 205 -30.93 7.50 6.76
C ASN A 205 -31.10 7.43 8.29
N ALA A 206 -30.98 6.23 8.89
CA ALA A 206 -31.02 6.08 10.34
C ALA A 206 -29.82 6.76 11.00
N CYS A 207 -28.62 6.61 10.43
CA CYS A 207 -27.41 7.31 10.90
C CYS A 207 -27.61 8.84 10.90
N ASP A 208 -28.13 9.41 9.82
CA ASP A 208 -28.39 10.87 9.73
C ASP A 208 -29.40 11.37 10.78
N ILE A 209 -30.39 10.54 11.15
CA ILE A 209 -31.39 10.90 12.16
C ILE A 209 -30.75 10.92 13.55
N TRP A 210 -29.96 9.90 13.87
CA TRP A 210 -29.33 9.77 15.19
C TRP A 210 -28.22 10.80 15.43
N ASP A 211 -27.46 11.16 14.39
CA ASP A 211 -26.45 12.22 14.48
C ASP A 211 -27.05 13.61 14.73
N ARG A 212 -28.34 13.84 14.42
CA ARG A 212 -29.05 15.10 14.71
C ARG A 212 -29.67 15.17 16.12
N GLN A 213 -29.64 14.07 16.86
CA GLN A 213 -30.24 13.94 18.19
C GLN A 213 -29.19 13.95 19.32
N LEU A 214 -27.90 13.99 18.94
CA LEU A 214 -26.74 14.24 19.81
C LEU A 214 -26.36 15.73 19.76
#